data_AF-A0A9Q3FF59-F1
#
_entry.id   AF-A0A9Q3FF59-F1
#
_cell.length_a   1.000
_cell.length_b   1.000
_cell.length_c   1.000
_cell.angle_alpha   90.00
_cell.angle_beta   90.00
_cell.angle_gamma   90.00
#
_symmetry.space_group_name_H-M   'P 1'
#
loop_
_entity.id
_entity.type
_entity.pdbx_description
1 polymer ?
#
loop_
_entity_poly.entity_id
_entity_poly.type
_entity_poly.pdbx_seq_one_letter_code
_entity_poly.pdbx_strand_id
1 'polypeptide(L)'
;MRNELIDLLYTYNNEFSSDNEPLGAIKGHVVDIALNIDRPYPVVLRRPAYPASPRAREALEKHIQELIQICVLSKVGHNEEA
;
A
#
# COMPACT_ATOMS: atom_id res chain seq x y z
N MET A 1 -22.68 30.28 4.84
CA MET A 1 -21.79 29.68 3.83
C MET A 1 -20.38 29.36 4.33
N ARG A 2 -19.49 30.33 4.68
CA ARG A 2 -18.12 29.99 5.15
C ARG A 2 -18.10 29.19 6.46
N ASN A 3 -18.93 29.57 7.43
CA ASN A 3 -18.99 28.88 8.72
C ASN A 3 -19.61 27.49 8.59
N GLU A 4 -20.67 27.34 7.80
CA GLU A 4 -21.30 26.05 7.52
C GLU A 4 -20.31 25.05 6.87
N LEU A 5 -19.45 25.51 5.97
CA LEU A 5 -18.41 24.68 5.38
C LEU A 5 -17.39 24.22 6.43
N ILE A 6 -16.95 25.13 7.30
CA ILE A 6 -15.99 24.81 8.37
C ILE A 6 -16.61 23.80 9.33
N ASP A 7 -17.86 24.01 9.74
CA ASP A 7 -18.58 23.09 10.62
C ASP A 7 -18.70 21.70 10.01
N LEU A 8 -18.97 21.62 8.69
CA LEU A 8 -19.02 20.36 7.96
C LEU A 8 -17.65 19.65 7.91
N LEU A 9 -16.57 20.38 7.63
CA LEU A 9 -15.22 19.81 7.61
C LEU A 9 -14.78 19.31 8.99
N TYR A 10 -15.14 20.01 10.07
CA TYR A 10 -14.88 19.54 11.44
C TYR A 10 -15.73 18.32 11.80
N THR A 11 -17.01 18.30 11.38
CA THR A 11 -17.92 17.19 11.64
C THR A 11 -17.43 15.88 11.01
N TYR A 12 -16.88 15.96 9.80
CA TYR A 12 -16.38 14.81 9.05
C TYR A 12 -14.84 14.72 9.01
N ASN A 13 -14.14 15.29 10.00
CA ASN A 13 -12.67 15.35 9.99
C ASN A 13 -12.01 13.97 9.77
N ASN A 14 -12.55 12.93 10.40
CA ASN A 14 -12.04 11.55 10.32
C ASN A 14 -12.31 10.85 8.97
N GLU A 15 -13.15 11.42 8.11
CA GLU A 15 -13.42 10.89 6.77
C GLU A 15 -12.36 11.37 5.75
N PHE A 16 -11.53 12.34 6.12
CA PHE A 16 -10.47 12.87 5.28
C PHE A 16 -9.11 12.25 5.65
N SER A 17 -8.25 12.07 4.65
CA SER A 17 -6.85 11.71 4.89
C SER A 17 -6.14 12.83 5.65
N SER A 18 -5.40 12.50 6.69
CA SER A 18 -4.53 13.43 7.41
C SER A 18 -3.08 12.96 7.36
N ASP A 19 -2.14 13.80 7.79
CA ASP A 19 -0.73 13.41 7.88
C ASP A 19 -0.51 12.23 8.85
N ASN A 20 -1.40 12.06 9.84
CA ASN A 20 -1.36 10.96 10.81
C ASN A 20 -2.12 9.71 10.33
N GLU A 21 -3.15 9.90 9.50
CA GLU A 21 -3.98 8.84 8.92
C GLU A 21 -4.07 9.04 7.39
N PRO A 22 -2.98 8.76 6.65
CA PRO A 22 -2.89 9.12 5.23
C PRO A 22 -3.82 8.30 4.32
N LEU A 23 -4.31 7.16 4.79
CA LEU A 23 -5.23 6.30 4.05
C LEU A 23 -6.71 6.53 4.43
N GLY A 24 -6.98 7.32 5.47
CA GLY A 24 -8.30 7.40 6.08
C GLY A 24 -8.73 6.08 6.75
N ALA A 25 -9.92 6.06 7.35
CA ALA A 25 -10.45 4.91 8.09
C ALA A 25 -11.03 3.80 7.18
N ILE A 26 -10.24 3.29 6.23
CA ILE A 26 -10.65 2.23 5.32
C ILE A 26 -10.88 0.92 6.09
N LYS A 27 -12.08 0.36 6.02
CA LYS A 27 -12.46 -0.91 6.67
C LYS A 27 -12.91 -1.95 5.64
N GLY A 28 -12.42 -3.18 5.76
CA GLY A 28 -13.03 -4.35 5.12
C GLY A 28 -12.67 -4.63 3.65
N HIS A 29 -11.55 -4.10 3.12
CA HIS A 29 -11.11 -4.37 1.75
C HIS A 29 -10.06 -5.50 1.66
N VAL A 30 -10.27 -6.59 2.40
CA VAL A 30 -9.45 -7.80 2.22
C VAL A 30 -9.94 -8.51 0.96
N VAL A 31 -9.06 -8.66 -0.02
CA VAL A 31 -9.34 -9.36 -1.27
C VAL A 31 -8.61 -10.69 -1.23
N ASP A 32 -9.38 -11.78 -1.39
CA ASP A 32 -8.82 -13.11 -1.62
C ASP A 32 -8.56 -13.29 -3.12
N ILE A 33 -7.30 -13.50 -3.50
CA ILE A 33 -6.87 -13.65 -4.89
C ILE A 33 -6.25 -15.05 -5.05
N ALA A 34 -6.98 -15.93 -5.72
CA ALA A 34 -6.52 -17.28 -6.04
C ALA A 34 -6.09 -17.40 -7.52
N LEU A 35 -5.04 -18.20 -7.76
CA LEU A 35 -4.69 -18.61 -9.12
C LEU A 35 -5.68 -19.68 -9.60
N ASN A 36 -6.01 -19.64 -10.90
CA ASN A 36 -6.85 -20.66 -11.55
C ASN A 36 -6.06 -21.90 -11.99
N ILE A 37 -4.82 -22.05 -11.54
CA ILE A 37 -3.90 -23.13 -11.90
C ILE A 37 -3.19 -23.65 -10.65
N ASP A 38 -2.91 -24.95 -10.65
CA ASP A 38 -2.10 -25.60 -9.62
C ASP A 38 -0.61 -25.58 -9.98
N ARG A 39 0.24 -25.88 -8.99
CA ARG A 39 1.69 -26.04 -9.20
C ARG A 39 1.96 -27.15 -10.24
N PRO A 40 2.99 -27.01 -11.10
CA PRO A 40 4.03 -25.98 -11.08
C PRO A 40 3.60 -24.66 -11.74
N TYR A 41 3.89 -23.55 -11.06
CA TYR A 41 3.58 -22.22 -11.59
C TYR A 41 4.44 -21.84 -12.82
N PRO A 42 3.91 -21.00 -13.73
CA PRO A 42 4.64 -20.50 -14.88
C PRO A 42 5.98 -19.84 -14.50
N VAL A 43 7.04 -20.15 -15.27
CA VAL A 43 8.39 -19.60 -15.06
C VAL A 43 8.42 -18.07 -15.08
N VAL A 44 7.49 -17.43 -15.79
CA VAL A 44 7.35 -15.97 -15.82
C VAL A 44 7.14 -15.34 -14.45
N LEU A 45 6.54 -16.06 -13.49
CA LEU A 45 6.34 -15.57 -12.13
C LEU A 45 7.62 -15.58 -11.29
N ARG A 46 8.68 -16.24 -11.75
CA ARG A 46 9.99 -16.34 -11.05
C ARG A 46 11.04 -15.37 -11.58
N ARG A 47 10.63 -14.36 -12.36
CA ARG A 47 11.57 -13.41 -12.95
C ARG A 47 12.22 -12.56 -11.85
N PRO A 48 13.54 -12.37 -11.87
CA PRO A 48 14.18 -11.42 -10.97
C PRO A 48 13.66 -10.01 -11.27
N ALA A 49 13.73 -9.14 -10.26
CA ALA A 49 13.46 -7.73 -10.46
C ALA A 49 14.42 -7.16 -11.51
N TYR A 50 13.90 -6.28 -12.37
CA TYR A 50 14.74 -5.57 -13.33
C TYR A 50 15.73 -4.65 -12.60
N PRO A 51 16.95 -4.49 -13.11
CA PRO A 51 17.93 -3.60 -12.49
C PRO A 51 17.44 -2.15 -12.55
N ALA A 52 17.50 -1.45 -11.41
CA ALA A 52 17.21 -0.03 -11.31
C ALA A 52 18.51 0.78 -11.30
N SER A 53 18.49 2.00 -11.85
CA SER A 53 19.62 2.92 -11.74
C SER A 53 19.82 3.39 -10.29
N PRO A 54 21.04 3.78 -9.86
CA PRO A 54 21.29 4.22 -8.49
C PRO A 54 20.36 5.35 -8.04
N ARG A 55 20.19 6.36 -8.90
CA ARG A 55 19.27 7.49 -8.67
C ARG A 55 17.82 7.04 -8.53
N ALA A 56 17.37 6.11 -9.37
CA ALA A 56 16.01 5.60 -9.27
C ALA A 56 15.82 4.80 -7.96
N ARG A 57 16.83 4.03 -7.56
CA ARG A 57 16.79 3.24 -6.31
C ARG A 57 16.67 4.14 -5.09
N GLU A 58 17.45 5.22 -5.02
CA GLU A 58 17.39 6.19 -3.91
C GLU A 58 16.02 6.88 -3.81
N ALA A 59 15.44 7.28 -4.95
CA ALA A 59 14.12 7.90 -4.97
C ALA A 59 13.01 6.90 -4.55
N LEU A 60 13.08 5.66 -5.03
CA LEU A 60 12.13 4.61 -4.69
C LEU A 60 12.22 4.20 -3.21
N GLU A 61 13.43 4.12 -2.66
CA GLU A 61 13.64 3.73 -1.26
C GLU A 61 12.83 4.60 -0.31
N LYS A 62 12.83 5.93 -0.50
CA LYS A 62 12.04 6.85 0.31
C LYS A 62 10.56 6.48 0.35
N HIS A 63 9.96 6.25 -0.82
CA HIS A 63 8.54 5.92 -0.94
C HIS A 63 8.22 4.52 -0.42
N ILE A 64 9.12 3.55 -0.62
CA ILE A 64 8.96 2.21 -0.07
C ILE A 64 8.91 2.27 1.46
N GLN A 65 9.80 3.05 2.09
CA GLN A 65 9.80 3.23 3.55
C GLN A 65 8.52 3.89 4.06
N GLU A 66 8.02 4.91 3.36
CA GLU A 66 6.73 5.55 3.67
C GLU A 66 5.59 4.53 3.63
N LEU A 67 5.54 3.69 2.59
CA LEU A 67 4.51 2.65 2.43
C LEU A 67 4.60 1.53 3.49
N ILE A 68 5.80 1.20 3.96
CA ILE A 68 6.00 0.26 5.06
C ILE A 68 5.48 0.85 6.37
N GLN A 69 5.77 2.13 6.64
CA GLN A 69 5.35 2.81 7.87
C GLN A 69 3.83 2.86 8.01
N ILE A 70 3.10 3.00 6.90
CA ILE A 70 1.63 3.02 6.88
C ILE A 70 1.02 1.62 6.69
N CYS A 71 1.82 0.56 6.83
CA CYS A 71 1.41 -0.84 6.74
C CYS A 71 0.77 -1.24 5.39
N VAL A 72 1.07 -0.51 4.30
CA VAL A 72 0.63 -0.88 2.93
C VAL A 72 1.56 -1.94 2.35
N LEU A 73 2.86 -1.83 2.64
CA LEU A 73 3.85 -2.85 2.29
C LEU A 73 4.37 -3.55 3.54
N SER A 74 4.54 -4.86 3.46
CA SER A 74 5.17 -5.66 4.50
C SER A 74 6.26 -6.54 3.90
N LYS A 75 7.29 -6.83 4.68
CA LYS A 75 8.31 -7.80 4.30
C LYS A 75 7.73 -9.20 4.50
N VAL A 76 7.69 -9.99 3.44
CA VAL A 76 7.29 -11.40 3.49
C VAL A 76 8.54 -12.27 3.48
N GLY A 77 8.63 -13.19 4.44
CA GLY A 77 9.73 -14.14 4.54
C GLY A 77 9.67 -15.23 3.48
N HIS A 78 10.82 -15.85 3.15
CA HIS A 78 10.88 -16.98 2.21
C HIS A 78 10.06 -18.21 2.67
N ASN A 79 9.72 -18.28 3.96
CA ASN A 79 9.01 -19.39 4.59
C ASN A 79 7.58 -19.01 5.03
N GLU A 80 7.16 -17.77 4.81
CA GLU A 80 5.77 -17.38 5.02
C GLU A 80 5.00 -17.81 3.77
N GLU A 81 4.34 -18.96 3.83
CA GLU A 81 3.37 -19.35 2.81
C GLU A 81 2.25 -18.31 2.81
N ALA A 82 2.10 -17.58 1.70
CA ALA A 82 0.93 -16.77 1.42
C ALA A 82 -0.27 -17.66 1.08
#